data_AF-A0AAJ6F3N6-F1
#
_entry.id   AF-A0AAJ6F3N6-F1
#
_cell.length_a   1.000
_cell.length_b   1.000
_cell.length_c   1.000
_cell.angle_alpha   90.00
_cell.angle_beta   90.00
_cell.angle_gamma   90.00
#
_symmetry.space_group_name_H-M   'P 1'
#
loop_
_entity.id
_entity.type
_entity.pdbx_description
1 polymer ?
#
loop_
_entity_poly.entity_id
_entity_poly.type
_entity_poly.pdbx_seq_one_letter_code
_entity_poly.pdbx_strand_id
1 'polypeptide(L)'
;MDSNRRVAAEILESVLNAKSGKLSLSELEKQILARLPAVDSTFPKATRQLLDHLVPNVLRTQNENGAVALNTPHQFDFDENQGVDALFDTAANALRTYLK
;
A
#
# COMPACT_ATOMS: atom_id res chain seq x y z
N MET A 1 11.26 -18.20 11.73
CA MET A 1 9.84 -17.84 11.47
C MET A 1 9.44 -16.53 12.14
N ASP A 2 9.87 -16.24 13.37
CA ASP A 2 9.52 -14.99 14.07
C ASP A 2 9.94 -13.70 13.34
N SER A 3 11.06 -13.75 12.60
CA SER A 3 11.57 -12.59 11.86
C SER A 3 10.61 -12.11 10.75
N ASN A 4 10.12 -13.02 9.89
CA ASN A 4 9.20 -12.64 8.82
C ASN A 4 7.85 -12.16 9.36
N ARG A 5 7.34 -12.78 10.43
CA ARG A 5 6.09 -12.34 11.08
C ARG A 5 6.25 -10.94 11.68
N ARG A 6 7.38 -10.66 12.34
CA ARG A 6 7.68 -9.31 12.85
C ARG A 6 7.73 -8.29 11.71
N VAL A 7 8.48 -8.57 10.65
CA VAL A 7 8.57 -7.67 9.48
C VAL A 7 7.19 -7.44 8.86
N ALA A 8 6.39 -8.48 8.68
CA ALA A 8 5.04 -8.37 8.14
C ALA A 8 4.11 -7.53 9.03
N ALA A 9 4.23 -7.63 10.35
CA ALA A 9 3.47 -6.82 11.30
C ALA A 9 3.89 -5.34 11.25
N GLU A 10 5.19 -5.06 11.18
CA GLU A 10 5.71 -3.69 11.04
C GLU A 10 5.26 -3.06 9.71
N ILE A 11 5.31 -3.80 8.60
CA ILE A 11 4.81 -3.31 7.31
C ILE A 11 3.29 -3.11 7.36
N LEU A 12 2.53 -4.00 8.01
CA LEU A 12 1.09 -3.85 8.18
C LEU A 12 0.74 -2.55 8.91
N GLU A 13 1.46 -2.22 9.99
CA GLU A 13 1.29 -0.95 10.70
C GLU A 13 1.56 0.25 9.79
N SER A 14 2.65 0.22 9.00
CA SER A 14 2.95 1.27 8.02
C SER A 14 1.83 1.46 7.00
N VAL A 15 1.31 0.35 6.45
CA VAL A 15 0.23 0.34 5.46
C VAL A 15 -1.05 0.95 6.05
N LEU A 16 -1.40 0.61 7.29
CA LEU A 16 -2.58 1.17 7.97
C LEU A 16 -2.40 2.66 8.30
N ASN A 17 -1.22 3.05 8.76
CA ASN A 17 -0.91 4.46 9.02
C ASN A 17 -0.98 5.29 7.74
N ALA A 18 -0.46 4.78 6.62
CA ALA A 18 -0.54 5.44 5.33
C ALA A 18 -1.99 5.57 4.83
N LYS A 19 -2.79 4.51 4.93
CA LYS A 19 -4.23 4.57 4.60
C LYS A 19 -4.95 5.66 5.39
N SER A 20 -4.63 5.81 6.68
CA SER A 20 -5.25 6.83 7.55
C SER A 20 -4.68 8.25 7.39
N GLY A 21 -3.75 8.48 6.46
CA GLY A 21 -3.08 9.77 6.26
C GLY A 21 -2.05 10.14 7.33
N LYS A 22 -1.73 9.23 8.25
CA LYS A 22 -0.72 9.43 9.32
C LYS A 22 0.72 9.19 8.87
N LEU A 23 0.90 8.60 7.68
CA LEU A 23 2.19 8.32 7.06
C LEU A 23 2.11 8.71 5.59
N SER A 24 3.08 9.46 5.08
CA SER A 24 3.09 9.80 3.64
C SER A 24 3.42 8.58 2.78
N LEU A 25 3.03 8.60 1.50
CA LEU A 25 3.36 7.53 0.55
C LEU A 25 4.88 7.35 0.39
N SER A 26 5.63 8.44 0.37
CA SER A 26 7.11 8.39 0.29
C SER A 26 7.74 7.76 1.54
N GLU A 27 7.17 7.99 2.72
CA GLU A 27 7.63 7.33 3.95
C GLU A 27 7.23 5.86 3.97
N LEU A 28 6.02 5.51 3.51
CA LEU A 28 5.58 4.13 3.35
C LEU A 28 6.54 3.37 2.42
N GLU A 29 6.88 3.94 1.26
CA GLU A 29 7.78 3.33 0.29
C GLU A 29 9.15 3.04 0.91
N LYS A 30 9.74 4.03 1.60
CA LYS A 30 11.02 3.86 2.30
C LYS A 30 10.95 2.73 3.34
N GLN A 31 9.86 2.68 4.10
CA GLN A 31 9.67 1.66 5.13
C GLN A 31 9.51 0.25 4.53
N ILE A 32 8.78 0.12 3.42
CA ILE A 32 8.64 -1.12 2.65
C ILE A 32 10.01 -1.56 2.11
N LEU A 33 10.72 -0.68 1.40
CA LEU A 33 12.02 -0.97 0.79
C LEU A 33 13.12 -1.30 1.82
N ALA A 34 13.07 -0.70 3.01
CA ALA A 34 14.03 -0.99 4.07
C ALA A 34 13.80 -2.37 4.72
N ARG A 35 12.54 -2.84 4.77
CA ARG A 35 12.16 -4.04 5.51
C ARG A 35 12.01 -5.28 4.64
N LEU A 36 11.52 -5.14 3.41
CA LEU A 36 11.30 -6.26 2.50
C LEU A 36 12.55 -7.12 2.20
N PRO A 37 13.77 -6.57 2.11
CA PRO A 37 14.97 -7.40 1.92
C PRO A 37 15.25 -8.36 3.07
N ALA A 38 14.73 -8.09 4.28
CA ALA A 38 14.95 -8.93 5.46
C ALA A 38 14.03 -10.16 5.52
N VAL A 39 13.04 -10.28 4.64
CA VAL A 39 12.16 -11.46 4.59
C VAL A 39 12.82 -12.62 3.85
N ASP A 40 12.75 -13.82 4.43
CA ASP A 40 13.30 -15.03 3.82
C ASP A 40 12.32 -15.67 2.80
N SER A 41 12.72 -16.81 2.23
CA SER A 41 11.96 -17.54 1.20
C SER A 41 10.63 -18.13 1.69
N THR A 42 10.37 -18.18 3.00
CA THR A 42 9.09 -18.63 3.57
C THR A 42 8.02 -17.55 3.53
N PHE A 43 8.37 -16.31 3.19
CA PHE A 43 7.40 -15.24 3.00
C PHE A 43 6.65 -15.41 1.66
N PRO A 44 5.31 -15.30 1.62
CA PRO A 44 4.55 -15.52 0.40
C PRO A 44 4.96 -14.56 -0.72
N LYS A 45 5.37 -15.14 -1.86
CA LYS A 45 5.81 -14.37 -3.04
C LYS A 45 4.73 -13.39 -3.52
N ALA A 46 3.46 -13.79 -3.48
CA ALA A 46 2.34 -12.94 -3.87
C ALA A 46 2.21 -11.71 -2.95
N THR A 47 2.33 -11.89 -1.63
CA THR A 47 2.32 -10.78 -0.66
C THR A 47 3.51 -9.85 -0.88
N ARG A 48 4.70 -10.40 -1.15
CA ARG A 48 5.90 -9.60 -1.47
C ARG A 48 5.68 -8.72 -2.71
N GLN A 49 5.25 -9.32 -3.81
CA GLN A 49 4.99 -8.57 -5.06
C GLN A 49 3.93 -7.49 -4.86
N LEU A 50 2.89 -7.79 -4.09
CA LEU A 50 1.85 -6.82 -3.77
C LEU A 50 2.43 -5.60 -3.03
N LEU A 51 3.30 -5.82 -2.05
CA LEU A 51 3.96 -4.73 -1.33
C LEU A 51 4.95 -3.94 -2.18
N ASP A 52 5.73 -4.62 -3.03
CA ASP A 52 6.67 -3.98 -3.97
C ASP A 52 5.94 -3.04 -4.94
N HIS A 53 4.69 -3.36 -5.30
CA HIS A 53 3.89 -2.56 -6.22
C HIS A 53 2.86 -1.64 -5.54
N LEU A 54 2.77 -1.63 -4.21
CA LEU A 54 1.73 -0.87 -3.49
C LEU A 54 1.82 0.64 -3.77
N VAL A 55 2.97 1.26 -3.47
CA VAL A 55 3.15 2.71 -3.65
C VAL A 55 3.08 3.13 -5.12
N PRO A 56 3.75 2.44 -6.07
CA PRO A 56 3.59 2.75 -7.49
C PRO A 56 2.15 2.67 -7.98
N ASN A 57 1.38 1.67 -7.53
CA ASN A 57 -0.02 1.54 -7.92
C ASN A 57 -0.89 2.65 -7.32
N VAL A 58 -0.67 3.02 -6.05
CA VAL A 58 -1.40 4.13 -5.42
C VAL A 58 -1.13 5.43 -6.15
N LEU A 59 0.14 5.75 -6.43
CA LEU A 59 0.52 6.96 -7.17
C LEU A 59 -0.07 6.97 -8.59
N ARG A 60 -0.04 5.82 -9.28
CA ARG A 60 -0.66 5.71 -10.61
C ARG A 60 -2.15 5.97 -10.54
N THR A 61 -2.87 5.34 -9.62
CA THR A 61 -4.32 5.54 -9.44
C THR A 61 -4.66 6.98 -9.09
N GLN A 62 -3.92 7.62 -8.18
CA GLN A 62 -4.12 9.03 -7.84
C GLN A 62 -3.85 9.95 -9.04
N ASN A 63 -2.83 9.68 -9.85
CA ASN A 63 -2.53 10.47 -11.05
C ASN A 63 -3.59 10.29 -12.15
N GLU A 64 -4.05 9.05 -12.37
CA GLU A 64 -5.14 8.75 -13.30
C GLU A 64 -6.42 9.47 -12.88
N ASN A 65 -6.75 9.38 -11.60
CA ASN A 65 -7.91 10.06 -11.02
C ASN A 65 -7.80 11.58 -11.09
N GLY A 66 -6.65 12.18 -10.74
CA GLY A 66 -6.42 13.62 -10.86
C GLY A 66 -6.48 14.11 -12.31
N ALA A 67 -5.95 13.34 -13.27
CA ALA A 67 -6.10 13.65 -14.69
C ALA A 67 -7.57 13.62 -15.14
N VAL A 68 -8.37 12.68 -14.63
CA VAL A 68 -9.81 12.63 -14.89
C VAL A 68 -10.53 13.82 -14.24
N ALA A 69 -10.19 14.17 -13.00
CA ALA A 69 -10.76 15.31 -12.28
C ALA A 69 -10.54 16.64 -13.04
N LEU A 70 -9.33 16.87 -13.56
CA LEU A 70 -8.99 18.05 -14.36
C LEU A 70 -9.76 18.14 -15.69
N ASN A 71 -10.17 17.00 -16.26
CA ASN A 71 -10.94 16.95 -17.51
C ASN A 71 -12.46 16.90 -17.28
N THR A 72 -12.91 16.79 -16.03
CA THR A 72 -14.32 16.71 -15.68
C THR A 72 -14.84 18.12 -15.33
N PRO A 73 -16.00 18.56 -15.87
CA PRO A 73 -16.56 19.86 -15.52
C PRO A 73 -16.77 19.97 -14.01
N HIS A 74 -16.42 21.12 -13.40
CA HIS A 74 -16.48 21.39 -11.94
C HIS A 74 -17.85 21.17 -11.25
N GLN A 75 -18.88 20.81 -12.00
CA GLN A 75 -20.21 20.43 -11.48
C GLN A 75 -20.27 18.99 -10.97
N PHE A 76 -19.22 18.19 -11.13
CA PHE A 76 -19.11 16.83 -10.60
C PHE A 76 -18.08 16.80 -9.47
N ASP A 77 -18.50 16.39 -8.27
CA ASP A 77 -17.57 16.02 -7.19
C ASP A 77 -16.83 14.75 -7.60
N PHE A 78 -15.58 14.90 -8.02
CA PHE A 78 -14.72 13.78 -8.37
C PHE A 78 -13.78 13.45 -7.20
N ASP A 79 -13.84 12.22 -6.71
CA ASP A 79 -12.96 11.74 -5.65
C ASP A 79 -11.64 11.22 -6.24
N GLU A 80 -10.57 12.01 -6.09
CA GLU A 80 -9.23 11.65 -6.56
C GLU A 80 -8.65 10.40 -5.90
N ASN A 81 -9.22 9.97 -4.76
CA ASN A 81 -8.80 8.79 -4.02
C ASN A 81 -9.68 7.56 -4.32
N GLN A 82 -10.60 7.64 -5.28
CA GLN A 82 -11.42 6.50 -5.67
C GLN A 82 -10.54 5.31 -6.06
N GLY A 83 -10.70 4.18 -5.35
CA GLY A 83 -9.94 2.96 -5.58
C GLY A 83 -8.58 2.87 -4.88
N VAL A 84 -8.08 3.97 -4.29
CA VAL A 84 -6.83 3.96 -3.49
C VAL A 84 -6.99 3.14 -2.21
N ASP A 85 -8.13 3.29 -1.53
CA ASP A 85 -8.44 2.52 -0.32
C ASP A 85 -8.41 1.01 -0.54
N ALA A 86 -8.89 0.56 -1.70
CA ALA A 86 -8.90 -0.86 -2.06
C ALA A 86 -7.48 -1.43 -2.20
N LEU A 87 -6.52 -0.64 -2.68
CA LEU A 87 -5.11 -1.05 -2.77
C LEU A 87 -4.51 -1.26 -1.37
N PHE A 88 -4.76 -0.32 -0.46
CA PHE A 88 -4.34 -0.45 0.94
C PHE A 88 -5.00 -1.63 1.64
N ASP A 89 -6.31 -1.84 1.44
CA ASP A 89 -7.04 -2.95 2.05
C ASP A 89 -6.57 -4.31 1.55
N THR A 90 -6.28 -4.42 0.25
CA THR A 90 -5.74 -5.65 -0.33
C THR A 90 -4.38 -5.98 0.30
N ALA A 91 -3.49 -4.98 0.44
CA ALA A 91 -2.21 -5.16 1.10
C ALA A 91 -2.34 -5.54 2.57
N ALA A 92 -3.18 -4.82 3.31
CA ALA A 92 -3.43 -5.09 4.72
C ALA A 92 -4.01 -6.49 4.94
N ASN A 93 -4.93 -6.94 4.08
CA ASN A 93 -5.54 -8.26 4.19
C ASN A 93 -4.56 -9.39 3.85
N ALA A 94 -3.70 -9.22 2.84
CA ALA A 94 -2.65 -10.18 2.52
C ALA A 94 -1.68 -10.35 3.70
N LEU A 95 -1.28 -9.26 4.35
CA LEU A 95 -0.42 -9.29 5.53
C LEU A 95 -1.11 -9.92 6.75
N ARG A 96 -2.36 -9.53 7.03
CA ARG A 96 -3.17 -10.15 8.11
C ARG A 96 -3.34 -11.65 7.90
N THR A 97 -3.51 -12.10 6.67
CA THR A 97 -3.67 -13.52 6.35
C THR A 97 -2.39 -14.30 6.63
N TYR A 98 -1.23 -13.72 6.30
CA TYR A 98 0.07 -14.32 6.61
C TYR A 98 0.38 -14.36 8.13
N LEU A 99 -0.13 -13.38 8.89
CA LEU A 99 0.11 -13.25 10.32
C LEU A 99 -0.77 -14.15 11.20
N LYS A 100 -1.85 -14.71 10.64
CA LYS A 100 -2.67 -15.73 11.32
C LYS A 100 -1.89 -17.04 11.49
#